data_AF-A0A918KRC1-F1
#
_entry.id   AF-A0A918KRC1-F1
#
_cell.length_a   1.000
_cell.length_b   1.000
_cell.length_c   1.000
_cell.angle_alpha   90.00
_cell.angle_beta   90.00
_cell.angle_gamma   90.00
#
_symmetry.space_group_name_H-M   'P 1'
#
loop_
_entity.id
_entity.type
_entity.pdbx_description
1 polymer ?
#
loop_
_entity_poly.entity_id
_entity_poly.type
_entity_poly.pdbx_seq_one_letter_code
_entity_poly.pdbx_strand_id
1 'polypeptide(L)'
;MNIPFELPPEDRGTSPRTGLTRAHWEAVADGLLTAAWRYGTPGGALLHLPGRPSRSGVRSDGLEGYARTFLAAAFRIAGAGGADPHDWLGRYARGLAAGTRTPGRDDAESWPLVLDHDVQGQPMVESASVALGLRLTAPWLWDRLDDGVRDRAEGWLRGALRHTPAPNNWYLFPYTVAGFLESVGRGDEETARARERALDLLEGWYRGGGWYADGDGRAFDHCNGWALHLYPVLDAHLAGDADLSARYGPGCASTWRASRCCSARTARRSTSGAR
;
A
#
# COMPACT_ATOMS: atom_id res chain seq x y z
N MET A 1 9.93 -19.18 -21.01
CA MET A 1 9.47 -17.86 -20.54
C MET A 1 10.71 -17.09 -20.13
N ASN A 2 11.11 -16.04 -20.86
CA ASN A 2 12.37 -15.33 -20.57
C ASN A 2 12.06 -14.20 -19.57
N ILE A 3 12.53 -14.34 -18.33
CA ILE A 3 12.35 -13.32 -17.30
C ILE A 3 13.37 -12.21 -17.59
N PRO A 4 12.99 -10.93 -17.66
CA PRO A 4 13.89 -9.86 -18.11
C PRO A 4 14.91 -9.41 -17.05
N PHE A 5 15.11 -10.20 -15.99
CA PHE A 5 16.02 -9.93 -14.88
C PHE A 5 16.53 -11.26 -14.31
N GLU A 6 17.72 -11.21 -13.72
CA GLU A 6 18.36 -12.39 -13.14
C GLU A 6 17.74 -12.74 -11.79
N LEU A 7 17.52 -14.04 -11.56
CA LEU A 7 17.12 -14.58 -10.26
C LEU A 7 18.35 -15.19 -9.58
N PRO A 8 18.45 -15.09 -8.24
CA PRO A 8 19.47 -15.83 -7.51
C PRO A 8 19.28 -17.35 -7.69
N PRO A 9 20.32 -18.17 -7.42
CA PRO A 9 20.19 -19.62 -7.42
C PRO A 9 19.11 -20.10 -6.41
N GLU A 10 18.41 -21.18 -6.75
CA GLU A 10 17.47 -21.83 -5.84
C GLU A 10 18.17 -22.23 -4.52
N ASP A 11 17.53 -21.95 -3.39
CA ASP A 11 17.97 -22.40 -2.08
C ASP A 11 16.93 -23.35 -1.47
N ARG A 12 17.15 -24.64 -1.71
CA ARG A 12 16.33 -25.73 -1.16
C ARG A 12 16.66 -26.06 0.29
N GLY A 13 17.69 -25.44 0.87
CA GLY A 13 17.99 -25.54 2.30
C GLY A 13 17.01 -24.72 3.13
N THR A 14 16.79 -23.45 2.76
CA THR A 14 15.85 -22.55 3.45
C THR A 14 14.43 -22.61 2.90
N SER A 15 14.24 -22.98 1.63
CA SER A 15 12.94 -23.17 0.99
C SER A 15 12.82 -24.55 0.33
N PRO A 16 12.54 -25.62 1.10
CA PRO A 16 12.67 -27.00 0.63
C PRO A 16 11.74 -27.39 -0.52
N ARG A 17 10.60 -26.70 -0.66
CA ARG A 17 9.59 -27.05 -1.67
C ARG A 17 9.77 -26.31 -2.98
N THR A 18 10.12 -25.03 -2.94
CA THR A 18 10.17 -24.18 -4.15
C THR A 18 11.57 -23.72 -4.50
N GLY A 19 12.53 -23.73 -3.55
CA GLY A 19 13.83 -23.10 -3.72
C GLY A 19 13.78 -21.56 -3.69
N LEU A 20 12.58 -20.97 -3.68
CA LEU A 20 12.37 -19.53 -3.69
C LEU A 20 12.45 -18.97 -2.28
N THR A 21 13.35 -18.02 -2.11
CA THR A 21 13.62 -17.33 -0.86
C THR A 21 13.22 -15.86 -0.96
N ARG A 22 13.39 -15.14 0.14
CA ARG A 22 13.24 -13.68 0.17
C ARG A 22 14.04 -12.98 -0.95
N ALA A 23 15.26 -13.41 -1.23
CA ALA A 23 16.10 -12.83 -2.27
C ALA A 23 15.47 -12.97 -3.68
N HIS A 24 14.74 -14.05 -3.93
CA HIS A 24 14.02 -14.23 -5.19
C HIS A 24 12.86 -13.24 -5.31
N TRP A 25 12.09 -13.05 -4.23
CA TRP A 25 10.99 -12.09 -4.22
C TRP A 25 11.45 -10.64 -4.30
N GLU A 26 12.59 -10.31 -3.69
CA GLU A 26 13.25 -9.01 -3.84
C GLU A 26 13.67 -8.76 -5.30
N ALA A 27 14.33 -9.73 -5.93
CA ALA A 27 14.72 -9.64 -7.34
C ALA A 27 13.51 -9.52 -8.28
N VAL A 28 12.41 -10.24 -8.01
CA VAL A 28 11.15 -10.11 -8.75
C VAL A 28 10.55 -8.72 -8.59
N ALA A 29 10.51 -8.18 -7.38
CA ALA A 29 10.01 -6.82 -7.14
C ALA A 29 10.85 -5.79 -7.91
N ASP A 30 12.18 -5.83 -7.79
CA ASP A 30 13.08 -4.91 -8.47
C ASP A 30 12.98 -5.04 -10.01
N GLY A 31 12.81 -6.26 -10.52
CA GLY A 31 12.58 -6.54 -11.93
C GLY A 31 11.26 -6.00 -12.47
N LEU A 32 10.16 -6.19 -11.72
CA LEU A 32 8.83 -5.65 -12.08
C LEU A 32 8.82 -4.12 -12.05
N LEU A 33 9.43 -3.51 -11.04
CA LEU A 33 9.58 -2.05 -10.93
C LEU A 33 10.39 -1.51 -12.11
N THR A 34 11.53 -2.12 -12.42
CA THR A 34 12.36 -1.75 -13.58
C THR A 34 11.56 -1.83 -14.88
N ALA A 35 10.79 -2.91 -15.06
CA ALA A 35 9.98 -3.08 -16.25
C ALA A 35 8.89 -2.00 -16.39
N ALA A 36 8.22 -1.64 -15.29
CA ALA A 36 7.13 -0.68 -15.26
C ALA A 36 7.61 0.77 -15.45
N TRP A 37 8.74 1.14 -14.83
CA TRP A 37 9.28 2.49 -14.89
C TRP A 37 9.74 2.93 -16.29
N ARG A 38 9.85 2.02 -17.25
CA ARG A 38 10.06 2.35 -18.68
C ARG A 38 8.90 3.13 -19.29
N TYR A 39 7.73 3.09 -18.65
CA TYR A 39 6.51 3.77 -19.08
C TYR A 39 6.19 5.00 -18.22
N GLY A 40 7.15 5.45 -17.40
CA GLY A 40 7.02 6.66 -16.60
C GLY A 40 7.01 7.91 -17.47
N THR A 41 6.18 8.87 -17.08
CA THR A 41 6.22 10.26 -17.55
C THR A 41 7.54 10.94 -17.16
N PRO A 42 7.97 12.03 -17.82
CA PRO A 42 9.23 12.72 -17.52
C PRO A 42 9.42 13.10 -16.04
N GLY A 43 8.36 13.57 -15.38
CA GLY A 43 8.34 13.86 -13.94
C GLY A 43 8.08 12.64 -13.06
N GLY A 44 7.70 11.50 -13.65
CA GLY A 44 7.43 10.24 -12.97
C GLY A 44 6.08 10.21 -12.25
N ALA A 45 5.18 11.16 -12.51
CA ALA A 45 3.88 11.23 -11.83
C ALA A 45 2.92 10.13 -12.25
N LEU A 46 2.99 9.70 -13.52
CA LEU A 46 2.12 8.69 -14.12
C LEU A 46 2.96 7.62 -14.82
N LEU A 47 2.51 6.37 -14.78
CA LEU A 47 3.08 5.24 -15.53
C LEU A 47 2.07 4.72 -16.56
N HIS A 48 2.26 5.08 -17.83
CA HIS A 48 1.35 4.71 -18.92
C HIS A 48 1.68 3.33 -19.50
N LEU A 49 1.31 2.28 -18.77
CA LEU A 49 1.51 0.90 -19.22
C LEU A 49 0.80 0.66 -20.57
N PRO A 50 1.39 -0.14 -21.48
CA PRO A 50 0.82 -0.38 -22.80
C PRO A 50 -0.46 -1.22 -22.69
N GLY A 51 -1.47 -0.87 -23.47
CA GLY A 51 -2.74 -1.60 -23.48
C GLY A 51 -3.92 -0.71 -23.83
N ARG A 52 -5.11 -1.30 -23.80
CA ARG A 52 -6.36 -0.56 -23.97
C ARG A 52 -6.65 0.22 -22.68
N PRO A 53 -6.97 1.53 -22.76
CA PRO A 53 -7.37 2.30 -21.59
C PRO A 53 -8.61 1.72 -20.90
N SER A 54 -8.68 1.88 -19.58
CA SER A 54 -9.84 1.52 -18.80
C SER A 54 -11.00 2.51 -19.03
N ARG A 55 -12.15 2.24 -18.40
CA ARG A 55 -13.28 3.18 -18.37
C ARG A 55 -12.97 4.47 -17.59
N SER A 56 -11.99 4.44 -16.69
CA SER A 56 -11.56 5.59 -15.89
C SER A 56 -10.63 6.53 -16.67
N GLY A 57 -10.19 6.12 -17.86
CA GLY A 57 -9.40 6.92 -18.78
C GLY A 57 -7.90 6.91 -18.50
N VAL A 58 -7.13 7.28 -19.52
CA VAL A 58 -5.66 7.14 -19.59
C VAL A 58 -4.92 7.79 -18.41
N ARG A 59 -5.42 8.93 -17.93
CA ARG A 59 -4.80 9.64 -16.79
C ARG A 59 -4.98 8.87 -15.49
N SER A 60 -6.18 8.31 -15.25
CA SER A 60 -6.43 7.46 -14.08
C SER A 60 -5.63 6.17 -14.17
N ASP A 61 -5.55 5.55 -15.35
CA ASP A 61 -4.74 4.35 -15.58
C ASP A 61 -3.25 4.61 -15.30
N GLY A 62 -2.76 5.79 -15.67
CA GLY A 62 -1.39 6.22 -15.37
C GLY A 62 -1.12 6.41 -13.88
N LEU A 63 -2.09 6.97 -13.13
CA LEU A 63 -2.02 7.08 -11.68
C LEU A 63 -2.06 5.70 -11.03
N GLU A 64 -2.89 4.80 -11.54
CA GLU A 64 -2.93 3.40 -11.07
C GLU A 64 -1.57 2.73 -11.27
N GLY A 65 -0.95 2.89 -12.45
CA GLY A 65 0.41 2.42 -12.71
C GLY A 65 1.42 2.93 -11.68
N TYR A 66 1.36 4.22 -11.35
CA TYR A 66 2.19 4.80 -10.29
C TYR A 66 1.89 4.19 -8.92
N ALA A 67 0.62 4.19 -8.49
CA ALA A 67 0.23 3.84 -7.13
C ALA A 67 0.44 2.34 -6.84
N ARG A 68 0.11 1.45 -7.79
CA ARG A 68 0.26 0.00 -7.63
C ARG A 68 1.72 -0.42 -7.60
N THR A 69 2.56 0.20 -8.43
CA THR A 69 4.00 -0.07 -8.40
C THR A 69 4.65 0.55 -7.17
N PHE A 70 4.15 1.71 -6.70
CA PHE A 70 4.64 2.29 -5.45
C PHE A 70 4.42 1.37 -4.25
N LEU A 71 3.27 0.68 -4.16
CA LEU A 71 3.05 -0.34 -3.13
C LEU A 71 4.12 -1.44 -3.17
N ALA A 72 4.44 -1.97 -4.36
CA ALA A 72 5.48 -2.99 -4.51
C ALA A 72 6.85 -2.48 -4.03
N ALA A 73 7.23 -1.25 -4.42
CA ALA A 73 8.46 -0.61 -3.95
C ALA A 73 8.46 -0.37 -2.44
N ALA A 74 7.34 0.08 -1.88
CA ALA A 74 7.20 0.36 -0.46
C ALA A 74 7.37 -0.90 0.38
N PHE A 75 6.71 -2.01 0.03
CA PHE A 75 6.91 -3.29 0.73
C PHE A 75 8.34 -3.81 0.59
N ARG A 76 8.92 -3.72 -0.62
CA ARG A 76 10.29 -4.13 -0.90
C ARG A 76 11.32 -3.38 -0.05
N ILE A 77 11.16 -2.07 0.10
CA ILE A 77 12.12 -1.20 0.79
C ILE A 77 11.90 -1.23 2.30
N ALA A 78 10.64 -1.16 2.75
CA ALA A 78 10.31 -1.29 4.17
C ALA A 78 10.74 -2.65 4.72
N GLY A 79 10.48 -3.73 3.97
CA GLY A 79 10.94 -5.06 4.33
C GLY A 79 12.45 -5.15 4.46
N ALA A 80 13.21 -4.39 3.66
CA ALA A 80 14.67 -4.35 3.65
C ALA A 80 15.27 -3.28 4.58
N GLY A 81 14.48 -2.71 5.48
CA GLY A 81 14.95 -1.72 6.46
C GLY A 81 15.41 -0.41 5.82
N GLY A 82 14.85 -0.04 4.66
CA GLY A 82 15.20 1.19 3.94
C GLY A 82 16.30 1.05 2.90
N ALA A 83 16.83 -0.16 2.67
CA ALA A 83 17.80 -0.39 1.61
C ALA A 83 17.13 -0.22 0.23
N ASP A 84 17.54 0.83 -0.49
CA ASP A 84 17.03 1.20 -1.81
C ASP A 84 18.18 1.37 -2.83
N PRO A 85 18.74 0.25 -3.34
CA PRO A 85 19.89 0.28 -4.26
C PRO A 85 19.57 0.85 -5.65
N HIS A 86 18.29 1.05 -5.98
CA HIS A 86 17.85 1.47 -7.31
C HIS A 86 17.26 2.90 -7.34
N ASP A 87 17.30 3.62 -6.21
CA ASP A 87 16.67 4.93 -6.03
C ASP A 87 15.17 4.90 -6.38
N TRP A 88 14.45 3.84 -5.97
CA TRP A 88 13.01 3.76 -6.18
C TRP A 88 12.29 4.87 -5.42
N LEU A 89 12.61 5.09 -4.14
CA LEU A 89 11.98 6.15 -3.34
C LEU A 89 12.24 7.53 -3.91
N GLY A 90 13.44 7.79 -4.47
CA GLY A 90 13.72 9.06 -5.14
C GLY A 90 12.85 9.27 -6.39
N ARG A 91 12.60 8.21 -7.17
CA ARG A 91 11.66 8.27 -8.32
C ARG A 91 10.23 8.54 -7.87
N TYR A 92 9.75 7.83 -6.85
CA TYR A 92 8.40 8.04 -6.32
C TYR A 92 8.26 9.43 -5.66
N ALA A 93 9.28 9.93 -4.97
CA ALA A 93 9.28 11.29 -4.42
C ALA A 93 9.13 12.36 -5.52
N ARG A 94 9.86 12.22 -6.65
CA ARG A 94 9.72 13.12 -7.81
C ARG A 94 8.32 13.02 -8.43
N GLY A 95 7.81 11.81 -8.61
CA GLY A 95 6.47 11.57 -9.16
C GLY A 95 5.36 12.14 -8.29
N LEU A 96 5.42 11.92 -6.98
CA LEU A 96 4.51 12.53 -6.00
C LEU A 96 4.54 14.06 -6.09
N ALA A 97 5.73 14.66 -6.11
CA ALA A 97 5.88 16.11 -6.19
C ALA A 97 5.35 16.72 -7.50
N ALA A 98 5.51 16.01 -8.61
CA ALA A 98 5.01 16.40 -9.92
C ALA A 98 3.48 16.25 -10.02
N GLY A 99 2.95 15.08 -9.64
CA GLY A 99 1.53 14.77 -9.74
C GLY A 99 0.64 15.61 -8.85
N THR A 100 1.11 15.94 -7.65
CA THR A 100 0.37 16.77 -6.67
C THR A 100 0.54 18.27 -6.91
N ARG A 101 1.30 18.70 -7.92
CA ARG A 101 1.58 20.14 -8.15
C ARG A 101 0.33 20.93 -8.52
N THR A 102 -0.46 20.41 -9.46
CA THR A 102 -1.69 21.03 -9.96
C THR A 102 -2.77 19.99 -10.29
N PRO A 103 -3.27 19.22 -9.31
CA PRO A 103 -4.23 18.15 -9.57
C PRO A 103 -5.46 18.63 -10.36
N GLY A 104 -5.92 17.80 -11.30
CA GLY A 104 -7.05 18.11 -12.20
C GLY A 104 -6.69 18.99 -13.40
N ARG A 105 -5.48 19.57 -13.45
CA ARG A 105 -5.04 20.34 -14.62
C ARG A 105 -4.83 19.41 -15.82
N ASP A 106 -5.24 19.87 -17.00
CA ASP A 106 -5.01 19.15 -18.25
C ASP A 106 -3.57 19.32 -18.75
N ASP A 107 -2.64 18.61 -18.11
CA ASP A 107 -1.24 18.47 -18.54
C ASP A 107 -0.71 17.04 -18.37
N ALA A 108 0.53 16.76 -18.76
CA ALA A 108 1.05 15.39 -18.82
C ALA A 108 1.39 14.76 -17.46
N GLU A 109 1.41 15.51 -16.36
CA GLU A 109 1.93 15.06 -15.07
C GLU A 109 0.87 15.11 -13.96
N SER A 110 -0.04 16.08 -14.01
CA SER A 110 -0.98 16.34 -12.92
C SER A 110 -1.88 15.14 -12.64
N TRP A 111 -1.99 14.77 -11.37
CA TRP A 111 -2.88 13.70 -10.96
C TRP A 111 -4.34 14.12 -11.11
N PRO A 112 -5.24 13.17 -11.41
CA PRO A 112 -6.68 13.43 -11.36
C PRO A 112 -7.09 13.83 -9.92
N LEU A 113 -8.19 14.57 -9.81
CA LEU A 113 -8.82 14.82 -8.51
C LEU A 113 -9.41 13.52 -7.96
N VAL A 114 -9.41 13.37 -6.63
CA VAL A 114 -10.21 12.34 -5.97
C VAL A 114 -11.61 12.90 -5.79
N LEU A 115 -12.61 12.25 -6.42
CA LEU A 115 -14.02 12.67 -6.44
C LEU A 115 -14.94 11.52 -5.99
N ASP A 116 -16.26 11.77 -5.99
CA ASP A 116 -17.27 10.75 -5.68
C ASP A 116 -17.16 9.54 -6.61
N HIS A 117 -17.52 8.37 -6.07
CA HIS A 117 -17.33 7.09 -6.76
C HIS A 117 -18.03 7.00 -8.13
N ASP A 118 -19.16 7.69 -8.30
CA ASP A 118 -20.01 7.72 -9.49
C ASP A 118 -19.60 8.79 -10.51
N VAL A 119 -18.71 9.72 -10.15
CA VAL A 119 -18.18 10.76 -11.03
C VAL A 119 -16.82 10.35 -11.59
N GLN A 120 -15.83 10.22 -10.72
CA GLN A 120 -14.47 9.80 -11.06
C GLN A 120 -13.83 9.15 -9.82
N GLY A 121 -14.37 7.99 -9.44
CA GLY A 121 -14.05 7.32 -8.20
C GLY A 121 -12.67 6.66 -8.14
N GLN A 122 -12.11 6.28 -9.29
CA GLN A 122 -10.91 5.44 -9.34
C GLN A 122 -9.72 6.05 -8.54
N PRO A 123 -9.38 7.35 -8.67
CA PRO A 123 -8.31 7.98 -7.87
C PRO A 123 -8.46 7.82 -6.35
N MET A 124 -9.67 7.60 -5.82
CA MET A 124 -9.87 7.26 -4.41
C MET A 124 -9.20 5.93 -4.05
N VAL A 125 -9.32 4.94 -4.91
CA VAL A 125 -8.66 3.63 -4.77
C VAL A 125 -7.14 3.79 -4.78
N GLU A 126 -6.61 4.57 -5.73
CA GLU A 126 -5.18 4.83 -5.82
C GLU A 126 -4.65 5.64 -4.63
N SER A 127 -5.45 6.56 -4.08
CA SER A 127 -5.06 7.36 -2.91
C SER A 127 -4.71 6.49 -1.70
N ALA A 128 -5.44 5.40 -1.47
CA ALA A 128 -5.15 4.44 -0.41
C ALA A 128 -3.83 3.70 -0.66
N SER A 129 -3.54 3.35 -1.91
CA SER A 129 -2.28 2.71 -2.31
C SER A 129 -1.09 3.67 -2.09
N VAL A 130 -1.24 4.95 -2.47
CA VAL A 130 -0.23 5.98 -2.23
C VAL A 130 -0.04 6.21 -0.73
N ALA A 131 -1.11 6.39 0.04
CA ALA A 131 -1.05 6.61 1.48
C ALA A 131 -0.37 5.44 2.21
N LEU A 132 -0.71 4.19 1.85
CA LEU A 132 -0.06 3.02 2.44
C LEU A 132 1.42 2.94 2.07
N GLY A 133 1.78 3.24 0.81
CA GLY A 133 3.18 3.30 0.39
C GLY A 133 3.98 4.36 1.15
N LEU A 134 3.40 5.56 1.33
CA LEU A 134 3.99 6.63 2.13
C LEU A 134 4.15 6.22 3.59
N ARG A 135 3.14 5.60 4.20
CA ARG A 135 3.19 5.15 5.60
C ARG A 135 4.28 4.11 5.82
N LEU A 136 4.37 3.10 4.95
CA LEU A 136 5.38 2.05 5.02
C LEU A 136 6.80 2.59 4.87
N THR A 137 6.97 3.71 4.16
CA THR A 137 8.27 4.28 3.81
C THR A 137 8.55 5.62 4.48
N ALA A 138 7.74 6.04 5.45
CA ALA A 138 7.75 7.40 5.99
C ALA A 138 9.16 7.88 6.42
N PRO A 139 9.97 7.07 7.16
CA PRO A 139 11.32 7.49 7.58
C PRO A 139 12.32 7.71 6.43
N TRP A 140 12.06 7.14 5.25
CA TRP A 140 12.96 7.18 4.10
C TRP A 140 12.45 8.04 2.96
N LEU A 141 11.14 8.32 2.89
CA LEU A 141 10.52 9.15 1.86
C LEU A 141 9.83 10.36 2.48
N TRP A 142 8.70 10.18 3.18
CA TRP A 142 7.84 11.28 3.64
C TRP A 142 8.59 12.32 4.49
N ASP A 143 9.40 11.85 5.45
CA ASP A 143 10.13 12.72 6.37
C ASP A 143 11.21 13.55 5.66
N ARG A 144 11.63 13.12 4.47
CA ARG A 144 12.67 13.76 3.64
C ARG A 144 12.11 14.66 2.54
N LEU A 145 10.78 14.70 2.35
CA LEU A 145 10.15 15.60 1.39
C LEU A 145 10.17 17.04 1.91
N ASP A 146 10.22 18.00 0.98
CA ASP A 146 9.98 19.41 1.30
C ASP A 146 8.57 19.61 1.86
N ASP A 147 8.40 20.54 2.79
CA ASP A 147 7.10 20.85 3.41
C ASP A 147 6.03 21.16 2.37
N GLY A 148 6.36 21.95 1.34
CA GLY A 148 5.41 22.27 0.29
C GLY A 148 4.98 21.04 -0.54
N VAL A 149 5.80 19.99 -0.65
CA VAL A 149 5.39 18.72 -1.27
C VAL A 149 4.47 17.95 -0.33
N ARG A 150 4.81 17.88 0.97
CA ARG A 150 3.97 17.24 1.98
C ARG A 150 2.57 17.85 2.04
N ASP A 151 2.48 19.17 2.03
CA ASP A 151 1.21 19.90 2.08
C ASP A 151 0.34 19.63 0.85
N ARG A 152 0.94 19.61 -0.35
CA ARG A 152 0.21 19.28 -1.59
C ARG A 152 -0.23 17.82 -1.63
N ALA A 153 0.62 16.90 -1.17
CA ALA A 153 0.28 15.48 -1.08
C ALA A 153 -0.86 15.23 -0.08
N GLU A 154 -0.81 15.86 1.09
CA GLU A 154 -1.94 15.84 2.04
C GLU A 154 -3.21 16.40 1.39
N GLY A 155 -3.13 17.57 0.74
CA GLY A 155 -4.29 18.20 0.10
C GLY A 155 -4.95 17.29 -0.94
N TRP A 156 -4.15 16.58 -1.75
CA TRP A 156 -4.67 15.60 -2.70
C TRP A 156 -5.28 14.37 -2.02
N LEU A 157 -4.60 13.80 -1.02
CA LEU A 157 -5.07 12.64 -0.27
C LEU A 157 -6.39 12.91 0.47
N ARG A 158 -6.55 14.09 1.07
CA ARG A 158 -7.79 14.50 1.74
C ARG A 158 -9.01 14.52 0.82
N GLY A 159 -8.82 14.55 -0.49
CA GLY A 159 -9.90 14.34 -1.44
C GLY A 159 -10.67 13.02 -1.18
N ALA A 160 -10.01 11.97 -0.71
CA ALA A 160 -10.67 10.70 -0.36
C ALA A 160 -11.58 10.82 0.87
N LEU A 161 -11.26 11.72 1.81
CA LEU A 161 -12.06 11.92 3.03
C LEU A 161 -13.31 12.77 2.77
N ARG A 162 -13.26 13.60 1.71
CA ARG A 162 -14.28 14.62 1.38
C ARG A 162 -15.30 14.19 0.35
N HIS A 163 -15.11 13.01 -0.25
CA HIS A 163 -15.98 12.48 -1.28
C HIS A 163 -16.51 11.10 -0.90
N THR A 164 -17.61 10.72 -1.54
CA THR A 164 -18.43 9.56 -1.20
C THR A 164 -17.88 8.30 -1.83
N PRO A 165 -17.39 7.33 -1.02
CA PRO A 165 -17.00 6.02 -1.50
C PRO A 165 -18.21 5.21 -1.95
N ALA A 166 -17.99 4.21 -2.80
CA ALA A 166 -19.03 3.22 -3.09
C ALA A 166 -19.46 2.51 -1.79
N PRO A 167 -20.73 2.05 -1.67
CA PRO A 167 -21.26 1.44 -0.44
C PRO A 167 -20.77 0.00 -0.20
N ASN A 168 -19.45 -0.18 -0.13
CA ASN A 168 -18.74 -1.44 0.01
C ASN A 168 -17.32 -1.19 0.57
N ASN A 169 -16.37 -2.10 0.33
CA ASN A 169 -14.96 -2.01 0.74
C ASN A 169 -14.26 -0.68 0.43
N TRP A 170 -14.82 0.14 -0.46
CA TRP A 170 -14.30 1.48 -0.76
C TRP A 170 -14.22 2.40 0.45
N TYR A 171 -15.02 2.16 1.51
CA TYR A 171 -14.86 2.88 2.78
C TYR A 171 -13.52 2.62 3.48
N LEU A 172 -12.81 1.55 3.14
CA LEU A 172 -11.47 1.29 3.65
C LEU A 172 -10.37 2.11 2.95
N PHE A 173 -10.68 2.75 1.82
CA PHE A 173 -9.74 3.67 1.16
C PHE A 173 -9.52 4.96 1.95
N PRO A 174 -10.57 5.75 2.31
CA PRO A 174 -10.40 6.90 3.19
C PRO A 174 -9.91 6.49 4.59
N TYR A 175 -10.29 5.31 5.10
CA TYR A 175 -9.71 4.76 6.34
C TYR A 175 -8.18 4.66 6.26
N THR A 176 -7.65 4.12 5.16
CA THR A 176 -6.22 3.94 4.95
C THR A 176 -5.50 5.28 4.80
N VAL A 177 -6.12 6.23 4.08
CA VAL A 177 -5.61 7.61 3.97
C VAL A 177 -5.56 8.30 5.33
N ALA A 178 -6.65 8.24 6.10
CA ALA A 178 -6.73 8.79 7.44
C ALA A 178 -5.66 8.20 8.37
N GLY A 179 -5.48 6.87 8.36
CA GLY A 179 -4.46 6.21 9.17
C GLY A 179 -3.02 6.62 8.80
N PHE A 180 -2.74 6.92 7.53
CA PHE A 180 -1.46 7.52 7.15
C PHE A 180 -1.32 8.95 7.70
N LEU A 181 -2.31 9.83 7.46
CA LEU A 181 -2.25 11.22 7.90
C LEU A 181 -2.07 11.34 9.42
N GLU A 182 -2.80 10.53 10.20
CA GLU A 182 -2.62 10.44 11.65
C GLU A 182 -1.21 9.98 12.04
N SER A 183 -0.66 8.96 11.35
CA SER A 183 0.67 8.42 11.66
C SER A 183 1.82 9.43 11.44
N VAL A 184 1.61 10.45 10.60
CA VAL A 184 2.61 11.50 10.32
C VAL A 184 2.28 12.84 11.01
N GLY A 185 1.40 12.82 12.01
CA GLY A 185 1.05 14.00 12.81
C GLY A 185 0.15 15.00 12.09
N ARG A 186 -0.51 14.59 11.00
CA ARG A 186 -1.47 15.39 10.22
C ARG A 186 -2.92 14.88 10.38
N GLY A 187 -3.20 14.20 11.49
CA GLY A 187 -4.53 13.76 11.88
C GLY A 187 -5.39 14.87 12.47
N ASP A 188 -6.70 14.77 12.29
CA ASP A 188 -7.69 15.72 12.81
C ASP A 188 -9.08 15.07 12.94
N GLU A 189 -10.12 15.88 13.12
CA GLU A 189 -11.49 15.39 13.24
C GLU A 189 -12.02 14.74 11.95
N GLU A 190 -11.52 15.14 10.77
CA GLU A 190 -11.88 14.56 9.49
C GLU A 190 -11.30 13.15 9.35
N THR A 191 -10.04 12.95 9.75
CA THR A 191 -9.42 11.62 9.76
C THR A 191 -10.11 10.69 10.76
N ALA A 192 -10.39 11.17 11.97
CA ALA A 192 -11.07 10.39 13.01
C ALA A 192 -12.45 9.89 12.55
N ARG A 193 -13.27 10.78 11.98
CA ARG A 193 -14.60 10.44 11.45
C ARG A 193 -14.54 9.41 10.33
N ALA A 194 -13.59 9.54 9.41
CA ALA A 194 -13.42 8.59 8.31
C ALA A 194 -13.07 7.19 8.84
N ARG A 195 -12.24 7.11 9.88
CA ARG A 195 -11.85 5.84 10.51
C ARG A 195 -13.00 5.19 11.26
N GLU A 196 -13.69 5.95 12.10
CA GLU A 196 -14.85 5.48 12.87
C GLU A 196 -15.92 4.92 11.93
N ARG A 197 -16.31 5.70 10.90
CA ARG A 197 -17.30 5.28 9.91
C ARG A 197 -16.95 3.97 9.22
N ALA A 198 -15.70 3.80 8.81
CA ALA A 198 -15.27 2.60 8.11
C ALA A 198 -15.28 1.36 9.03
N LEU A 199 -14.86 1.51 10.29
CA LEU A 199 -14.92 0.43 11.27
C LEU A 199 -16.36 0.05 11.61
N ASP A 200 -17.25 1.03 11.82
CA ASP A 200 -18.67 0.76 12.09
C ASP A 200 -19.34 -0.01 10.95
N LEU A 201 -19.06 0.38 9.70
CA LEU A 201 -19.55 -0.34 8.52
C LEU A 201 -18.97 -1.75 8.43
N LEU A 202 -17.67 -1.90 8.68
CA LEU A 202 -17.01 -3.21 8.68
C LEU A 202 -17.64 -4.17 9.70
N GLU A 203 -17.99 -3.68 10.89
CA GLU A 203 -18.71 -4.47 11.90
C GLU A 203 -20.13 -4.81 11.44
N GLY A 204 -20.84 -3.88 10.82
CA GLY A 204 -22.14 -4.11 10.20
C GLY A 204 -22.10 -5.14 9.05
N TRP A 205 -20.96 -5.33 8.42
CA TRP A 205 -20.72 -6.29 7.35
C TRP A 205 -20.23 -7.65 7.83
N TYR A 206 -19.84 -7.79 9.09
CA TYR A 206 -19.42 -9.09 9.62
C TYR A 206 -20.59 -10.09 9.66
N ARG A 207 -20.32 -11.33 9.27
CA ARG A 207 -21.30 -12.43 9.19
C ARG A 207 -20.94 -13.63 10.07
N GLY A 208 -19.92 -13.51 10.91
CA GLY A 208 -19.45 -14.58 11.77
C GLY A 208 -18.47 -15.53 11.07
N GLY A 209 -17.71 -16.29 11.85
CA GLY A 209 -16.78 -17.30 11.31
C GLY A 209 -15.65 -16.74 10.44
N GLY A 210 -15.37 -15.44 10.55
CA GLY A 210 -14.37 -14.75 9.72
C GLY A 210 -14.92 -14.24 8.38
N TRP A 211 -16.21 -14.36 8.11
CA TRP A 211 -16.82 -13.86 6.87
C TRP A 211 -17.27 -12.41 7.01
N TYR A 212 -16.98 -11.62 5.98
CA TYR A 212 -17.58 -10.30 5.76
C TYR A 212 -18.45 -10.34 4.51
N ALA A 213 -19.53 -9.56 4.48
CA ALA A 213 -20.26 -9.26 3.26
C ALA A 213 -19.76 -7.91 2.73
N ASP A 214 -19.31 -7.84 1.48
CA ASP A 214 -18.81 -6.60 0.91
C ASP A 214 -19.98 -5.64 0.60
N GLY A 215 -20.30 -4.76 1.55
CA GLY A 215 -21.49 -3.90 1.51
C GLY A 215 -22.76 -4.58 2.04
N ASP A 216 -23.89 -3.89 1.90
CA ASP A 216 -25.20 -4.36 2.38
C ASP A 216 -25.77 -5.54 1.57
N GLY A 217 -25.08 -5.92 0.50
CA GLY A 217 -25.39 -7.09 -0.32
C GLY A 217 -24.94 -8.42 0.30
N ARG A 218 -24.95 -9.47 -0.52
CA ARG A 218 -24.39 -10.81 -0.19
C ARG A 218 -23.13 -11.09 -1.02
N ALA A 219 -22.21 -10.13 -1.08
CA ALA A 219 -20.98 -10.25 -1.84
C ALA A 219 -19.86 -10.87 -0.98
N PHE A 220 -19.53 -12.14 -1.27
CA PHE A 220 -18.42 -12.87 -0.65
C PHE A 220 -17.36 -13.18 -1.71
N ASP A 221 -16.67 -12.15 -2.16
CA ASP A 221 -15.72 -12.23 -3.26
C ASP A 221 -14.27 -11.97 -2.83
N HIS A 222 -13.37 -11.92 -3.80
CA HIS A 222 -11.96 -11.63 -3.64
C HIS A 222 -11.64 -10.31 -2.91
N CYS A 223 -12.51 -9.30 -2.93
CA CYS A 223 -12.29 -8.03 -2.24
C CYS A 223 -12.30 -8.21 -0.72
N ASN A 224 -12.98 -9.23 -0.20
CA ASN A 224 -12.95 -9.56 1.22
C ASN A 224 -11.51 -9.81 1.71
N GLY A 225 -10.75 -10.63 0.97
CA GLY A 225 -9.36 -10.92 1.31
C GLY A 225 -8.44 -9.71 1.14
N TRP A 226 -8.63 -8.95 0.06
CA TRP A 226 -7.73 -7.85 -0.32
C TRP A 226 -8.00 -6.53 0.41
N ALA A 227 -9.22 -6.29 0.88
CA ALA A 227 -9.59 -5.04 1.54
C ALA A 227 -10.01 -5.27 2.99
N LEU A 228 -11.12 -6.00 3.20
CA LEU A 228 -11.75 -6.14 4.51
C LEU A 228 -10.88 -6.88 5.53
N HIS A 229 -10.12 -7.89 5.09
CA HIS A 229 -9.15 -8.58 5.94
C HIS A 229 -7.78 -7.90 5.98
N LEU A 230 -7.38 -7.20 4.91
CA LEU A 230 -6.03 -6.67 4.80
C LEU A 230 -5.89 -5.31 5.51
N TYR A 231 -6.72 -4.32 5.16
CA TYR A 231 -6.51 -2.94 5.61
C TYR A 231 -6.62 -2.78 7.13
N PRO A 232 -7.64 -3.31 7.83
CA PRO A 232 -7.74 -3.15 9.28
C PRO A 232 -6.59 -3.84 10.03
N VAL A 233 -6.20 -5.05 9.60
CA VAL A 233 -5.10 -5.80 10.22
C VAL A 233 -3.77 -5.11 9.97
N LEU A 234 -3.52 -4.64 8.74
CA LEU A 234 -2.30 -3.95 8.39
C LEU A 234 -2.19 -2.61 9.11
N ASP A 235 -3.27 -1.85 9.19
CA ASP A 235 -3.31 -0.61 9.95
C ASP A 235 -3.03 -0.83 11.44
N ALA A 236 -3.69 -1.82 12.06
CA ALA A 236 -3.43 -2.18 13.46
C ALA A 236 -1.95 -2.57 13.68
N HIS A 237 -1.38 -3.33 12.75
CA HIS A 237 0.04 -3.70 12.78
C HIS A 237 0.96 -2.47 12.69
N LEU A 238 0.69 -1.56 11.77
CA LEU A 238 1.50 -0.35 11.54
C LEU A 238 1.32 0.69 12.65
N ALA A 239 0.16 0.74 13.30
CA ALA A 239 -0.10 1.58 14.47
C ALA A 239 0.50 1.01 15.76
N GLY A 240 0.89 -0.27 15.78
CA GLY A 240 1.27 -0.96 17.02
C GLY A 240 0.08 -1.16 17.97
N ASP A 241 -1.14 -1.13 17.45
CA ASP A 241 -2.37 -1.27 18.24
C ASP A 241 -2.65 -2.75 18.53
N ALA A 242 -2.40 -3.15 19.78
CA ALA A 242 -2.56 -4.53 20.22
C ALA A 242 -4.03 -4.97 20.27
N ASP A 243 -4.96 -4.06 20.55
CA ASP A 243 -6.38 -4.36 20.72
C ASP A 243 -7.04 -4.54 19.35
N LEU A 244 -6.79 -3.63 18.40
CA LEU A 244 -7.22 -3.81 17.01
C LEU A 244 -6.55 -5.03 16.37
N SER A 245 -5.28 -5.29 16.67
CA SER A 245 -4.59 -6.50 16.21
C SER A 245 -5.23 -7.77 16.79
N ALA A 246 -5.72 -7.74 18.03
CA ALA A 246 -6.42 -8.86 18.65
C ALA A 246 -7.85 -9.02 18.15
N ARG A 247 -8.51 -7.93 17.72
CA ARG A 247 -9.87 -7.95 17.18
C ARG A 247 -9.90 -8.50 15.76
N TYR A 248 -9.05 -7.98 14.88
CA TYR A 248 -9.04 -8.36 13.46
C TYR A 248 -8.02 -9.46 13.13
N GLY A 249 -7.04 -9.67 14.00
CA GLY A 249 -5.98 -10.65 13.80
C GLY A 249 -6.35 -12.13 13.97
N PRO A 250 -7.30 -12.61 14.79
CA PRO A 250 -7.50 -14.05 15.03
C PRO A 250 -7.84 -14.88 13.78
N GLY A 251 -8.28 -14.26 12.69
CA GLY A 251 -8.39 -14.89 11.36
C GLY A 251 -7.07 -14.97 10.56
N CYS A 252 -6.06 -14.15 10.88
CA CYS A 252 -4.75 -14.05 10.22
C CYS A 252 -3.53 -14.31 11.14
N ALA A 253 -3.69 -14.35 12.45
CA ALA A 253 -2.61 -14.31 13.44
C ALA A 253 -1.94 -15.67 13.65
N SER A 254 -2.56 -16.76 13.18
CA SER A 254 -1.94 -18.08 13.12
C SER A 254 -0.76 -18.11 12.13
N THR A 255 -0.72 -17.20 11.13
CA THR A 255 0.31 -17.16 10.08
C THR A 255 1.47 -16.20 10.39
N TRP A 256 1.22 -15.04 11.02
CA TRP A 256 2.26 -14.01 11.19
C TRP A 256 3.17 -14.17 12.42
N ARG A 257 2.71 -14.86 13.48
CA ARG A 257 3.56 -15.16 14.66
C ARG A 257 4.72 -16.11 14.34
N ALA A 258 4.65 -16.87 13.25
CA ALA A 258 5.72 -17.77 12.83
C ALA A 258 7.00 -17.03 12.40
N SER A 259 6.89 -15.82 11.84
CA SER A 259 8.05 -15.08 11.30
C SER A 259 8.92 -14.40 12.38
N ARG A 260 8.35 -14.03 13.54
CA ARG A 260 9.12 -13.50 14.68
C ARG A 260 9.80 -14.60 15.51
N CYS A 261 9.32 -15.83 15.45
CA CYS A 261 9.87 -16.94 16.24
C CYS A 261 11.16 -17.54 15.64
N CYS A 262 11.41 -17.32 14.33
CA CYS A 262 12.62 -17.81 13.66
C CYS A 262 13.89 -16.99 13.96
N SER A 263 13.80 -15.67 14.21
CA SER A 263 14.99 -14.86 14.52
C SER A 263 15.45 -14.99 15.98
N ALA A 264 14.56 -15.32 16.90
CA ALA A 264 14.90 -15.46 18.32
C ALA A 264 15.53 -16.82 18.69
N ARG A 265 15.37 -17.84 17.84
CA ARG A 265 15.89 -19.21 18.12
C ARG A 265 17.33 -19.42 17.69
N THR A 266 17.86 -18.63 16.78
CA THR A 266 19.27 -18.69 16.34
C THR A 266 20.23 -17.91 17.25
N ALA A 267 19.73 -17.01 18.10
CA ALA A 267 20.57 -16.22 19.02
C ALA A 267 20.84 -16.88 20.39
N ARG A 268 20.31 -18.08 20.68
CA ARG A 268 20.44 -18.77 22.00
C ARG A 268 21.24 -20.08 21.98
N ARG A 269 22.00 -20.39 20.92
CA ARG A 269 22.78 -21.63 20.82
C ARG A 269 24.30 -21.48 20.70
N SER A 270 24.87 -20.31 21.02
CA SER A 270 26.33 -20.08 20.92
C SER A 270 26.99 -19.58 22.21
N THR A 271 26.52 -19.99 23.38
CA THR A 271 27.24 -19.79 24.66
C THR A 271 26.96 -20.89 25.68
N SER A 272 27.44 -22.11 25.42
CA SER A 272 27.78 -23.07 26.49
C SER A 272 28.76 -24.12 25.96
N GLY A 273 30.04 -23.92 26.27
CA GLY A 273 31.07 -24.93 26.03
C GLY A 273 32.45 -24.33 25.84
N ALA A 274 33.12 -23.92 26.92
CA ALA A 274 34.55 -24.13 27.13
C ALA A 274 34.99 -23.57 28.51
N ARG A 275 35.50 -24.50 29.33
CA ARG A 275 36.19 -24.37 30.63
C ARG A 275 35.32 -24.38 31.87
#